data_AF-A0A3M1B6J0-F1
#
_entry.id   AF-A0A3M1B6J0-F1
#
_cell.length_a   1.000
_cell.length_b   1.000
_cell.length_c   1.000
_cell.angle_alpha   90.00
_cell.angle_beta   90.00
_cell.angle_gamma   90.00
#
_symmetry.space_group_name_H-M   'P 1'
#
loop_
_entity.id
_entity.type
_entity.pdbx_description
1 polymer ?
#
loop_
_entity_poly.entity_id
_entity_poly.type
_entity_poly.pdbx_seq_one_letter_code
_entity_poly.pdbx_strand_id
1 'polypeptide(L)'
;MSDDPEPLILGIDPGLKVSGVALLRRKELLEVDLVTLPPLGGVFASVRGTLMGVKILEWIDSMEFAPDIVVVEGQQIYKTGAANPGDILALAHVSAAVASGAHARGSFVALPPPRKWKGNEPKGINQARTAECLHIPYVFSRPDIPIRVTEWPPSCKRPRKLPSKHVKEIMDAAGLAIWGWRERKRICSDGGLACSLRPV
;
A
#
# COMPACT_ATOMS: atom_id res chain seq x y z
N MET A 1 5.90 -6.31 -30.64
CA MET A 1 5.32 -6.02 -29.31
C MET A 1 6.29 -5.05 -28.66
N SER A 2 5.87 -3.88 -28.18
CA SER A 2 6.82 -2.94 -27.59
C SER A 2 7.38 -3.55 -26.29
N ASP A 3 8.70 -3.59 -26.18
CA ASP A 3 9.44 -4.06 -25.00
C ASP A 3 9.43 -3.00 -23.88
N ASP A 4 8.31 -2.29 -23.71
CA ASP A 4 8.21 -1.31 -22.64
C ASP A 4 8.31 -2.05 -21.30
N PRO A 5 9.24 -1.65 -20.42
CA PRO A 5 9.39 -2.28 -19.13
C PRO A 5 8.09 -2.10 -18.34
N GLU A 6 7.69 -3.18 -17.68
CA GLU A 6 6.40 -3.17 -17.00
C GLU A 6 6.48 -2.40 -15.70
N PRO A 7 5.46 -1.58 -15.39
CA PRO A 7 5.56 -0.64 -14.29
C PRO A 7 5.71 -1.36 -12.96
N LEU A 8 6.58 -0.80 -12.12
CA LEU A 8 6.70 -1.08 -10.70
C LEU A 8 5.58 -0.36 -9.96
N ILE A 9 4.81 -1.11 -9.20
CA ILE A 9 3.66 -0.59 -8.48
C ILE A 9 3.82 -0.86 -6.99
N LEU A 10 3.80 0.21 -6.23
CA LEU A 10 3.86 0.18 -4.78
C LEU A 10 2.47 0.41 -4.21
N GLY A 11 1.95 -0.56 -3.47
CA GLY A 11 0.74 -0.42 -2.66
C GLY A 11 1.09 -0.17 -1.20
N ILE A 12 0.33 0.71 -0.55
CA ILE A 12 0.58 1.17 0.82
C ILE A 12 -0.74 1.19 1.61
N ASP A 13 -0.82 0.34 2.65
CA ASP A 13 -1.89 0.35 3.66
C ASP A 13 -1.44 1.24 4.84
N PRO A 14 -1.87 2.51 4.90
CA PRO A 14 -1.38 3.47 5.87
C PRO A 14 -1.94 3.16 7.26
N GLY A 15 -1.06 3.12 8.27
CA GLY A 15 -1.44 3.02 9.66
C GLY A 15 -0.67 4.00 10.53
N LEU A 16 -1.20 4.36 11.70
CA LEU A 16 -0.54 5.33 12.58
C LEU A 16 0.63 4.76 13.39
N LYS A 17 0.79 3.43 13.43
CA LYS A 17 1.86 2.75 14.17
C LYS A 17 2.64 1.77 13.31
N VAL A 18 1.92 1.08 12.43
CA VAL A 18 2.44 0.08 11.49
C VAL A 18 1.70 0.31 10.18
N SER A 19 2.46 0.46 9.10
CA SER A 19 1.92 0.52 7.73
C SER A 19 2.47 -0.64 6.92
N GLY A 20 1.61 -1.29 6.16
CA GLY A 20 2.03 -2.33 5.21
C GLY A 20 2.46 -1.68 3.90
N VAL A 21 3.54 -2.19 3.31
CA VAL A 21 3.99 -1.79 1.97
C VAL A 21 4.24 -3.04 1.12
N ALA A 22 3.89 -2.98 -0.16
CA ALA A 22 4.03 -4.08 -1.10
C ALA A 22 4.38 -3.58 -2.51
N LEU A 23 5.53 -4.01 -3.02
CA LEU A 23 6.03 -3.71 -4.37
C LEU A 23 5.74 -4.87 -5.32
N LEU A 24 5.19 -4.56 -6.50
CA LEU A 24 4.70 -5.52 -7.46
C LEU A 24 5.13 -5.17 -8.89
N ARG A 25 5.44 -6.19 -9.70
CA ARG A 25 5.65 -6.08 -11.15
C ARG A 25 4.95 -7.23 -11.84
N ARG A 26 4.13 -7.00 -12.88
CA ARG A 26 3.41 -8.06 -13.62
C ARG A 26 2.61 -9.04 -12.73
N LYS A 27 2.08 -8.58 -11.59
CA LYS A 27 1.43 -9.41 -10.55
C LYS A 27 2.36 -10.36 -9.79
N GLU A 28 3.66 -10.24 -9.97
CA GLU A 28 4.64 -10.84 -9.08
C GLU A 28 4.92 -9.90 -7.92
N LEU A 29 4.85 -10.43 -6.71
CA LEU A 29 5.17 -9.70 -5.49
C LEU A 29 6.70 -9.72 -5.30
N LEU A 30 7.33 -8.56 -5.45
CA LEU A 30 8.79 -8.41 -5.41
C LEU A 30 9.30 -8.16 -4.00
N GLU A 31 8.64 -7.27 -3.27
CA GLU A 31 9.05 -6.90 -1.92
C GLU A 31 7.85 -6.55 -1.06
N VAL A 32 7.90 -6.93 0.22
CA VAL A 32 6.95 -6.50 1.24
C VAL A 32 7.68 -6.08 2.50
N ASP A 33 7.15 -5.08 3.19
CA ASP A 33 7.72 -4.63 4.47
C ASP A 33 6.65 -4.03 5.40
N LEU A 34 7.02 -3.88 6.67
CA LEU A 34 6.26 -3.15 7.67
C LEU A 34 7.03 -1.91 8.08
N VAL A 35 6.51 -0.74 7.70
CA VAL A 35 7.05 0.53 8.20
C VAL A 35 6.44 0.79 9.56
N THR A 36 7.28 0.90 10.59
CA THR A 36 6.82 1.07 11.97
C THR A 36 7.35 2.33 12.61
N LEU A 37 6.55 2.93 13.48
CA LEU A 37 6.98 3.99 14.36
C LEU A 37 7.23 3.44 15.77
N PRO A 38 8.27 3.93 16.48
CA PRO A 38 8.42 3.65 17.89
C PRO A 38 7.24 4.23 18.68
N PRO A 39 7.01 3.78 19.93
CA PRO A 39 6.02 4.40 20.80
C PRO A 39 6.29 5.90 20.98
N LEU A 40 5.39 6.74 20.47
CA LEU A 40 5.45 8.19 20.62
C LEU A 40 4.43 8.62 21.68
N GLY A 41 4.86 8.70 22.94
CA GLY A 41 4.04 9.18 24.06
C GLY A 41 3.67 10.65 23.89
N GLY A 42 2.41 11.02 24.13
CA GLY A 42 1.95 12.43 24.17
C GLY A 42 1.94 13.18 22.84
N VAL A 43 2.30 12.55 21.71
CA VAL A 43 2.32 13.21 20.40
C VAL A 43 0.92 13.26 19.78
N PHE A 44 0.54 14.41 19.22
CA PHE A 44 -0.70 14.59 18.47
C PHE A 44 -0.80 13.59 17.31
N ALA A 45 -2.01 13.07 17.05
CA ALA A 45 -2.23 12.07 16.01
C ALA A 45 -1.78 12.58 14.62
N SER A 46 -1.98 13.86 14.32
CA SER A 46 -1.53 14.51 13.08
C SER A 46 -0.02 14.43 12.88
N VAL A 47 0.77 14.72 13.92
CA VAL A 47 2.24 14.64 13.89
C VAL A 47 2.68 13.19 13.71
N ARG A 48 2.03 12.25 14.39
CA ARG A 48 2.29 10.82 14.20
C ARG A 48 2.02 10.39 12.75
N GLY A 49 0.94 10.90 12.14
CA GLY A 49 0.62 10.67 10.73
C GLY A 49 1.72 11.18 9.80
N THR A 50 2.16 12.42 9.99
CA THR A 50 3.28 12.99 9.21
C THR A 50 4.57 12.19 9.37
N LEU A 51 4.94 11.82 10.61
CA LEU A 51 6.14 11.02 10.86
C LEU A 51 6.08 9.64 10.20
N MET A 52 4.92 8.99 10.19
CA MET A 52 4.74 7.73 9.48
C MET A 52 4.93 7.94 7.97
N GLY A 53 4.33 8.99 7.41
CA GLY A 53 4.52 9.32 6.00
C GLY A 53 5.99 9.53 5.63
N VAL A 54 6.74 10.24 6.48
CA VAL A 54 8.20 10.40 6.31
C VAL A 54 8.92 9.06 6.36
N LYS A 55 8.61 8.19 7.32
CA LYS A 55 9.23 6.85 7.40
C LYS A 55 8.93 5.97 6.19
N ILE A 56 7.74 6.07 5.63
CA ILE A 56 7.40 5.36 4.39
C ILE A 56 8.22 5.91 3.22
N LEU A 57 8.41 7.24 3.12
CA LEU A 57 9.26 7.85 2.09
C LEU A 57 10.73 7.47 2.25
N GLU A 58 11.26 7.43 3.47
CA GLU A 58 12.62 6.92 3.73
C GLU A 58 12.78 5.47 3.26
N TRP A 59 11.75 4.63 3.45
CA TRP A 59 11.74 3.27 2.96
C TRP A 59 11.72 3.22 1.42
N ILE A 60 10.91 4.06 0.77
CA ILE A 60 10.92 4.21 -0.69
C ILE A 60 12.31 4.64 -1.21
N ASP A 61 12.96 5.58 -0.54
CA ASP A 61 14.31 6.05 -0.90
C ASP A 61 15.39 4.97 -0.73
N SER A 62 15.13 3.94 0.09
CA SER A 62 16.03 2.82 0.29
C SER A 62 15.90 1.70 -0.76
N MET A 63 14.90 1.81 -1.65
CA MET A 63 14.72 0.84 -2.73
C MET A 63 15.82 0.95 -3.77
N GLU A 64 16.12 -0.18 -4.41
CA GLU A 64 17.00 -0.21 -5.59
C GLU A 64 16.38 0.52 -6.79
N PHE A 65 15.05 0.48 -6.90
CA PHE A 65 14.29 1.08 -8.01
C PHE A 65 13.14 1.93 -7.48
N ALA A 66 12.97 3.12 -8.06
CA ALA A 66 11.80 3.96 -7.77
C ALA A 66 10.52 3.33 -8.35
N PRO A 67 9.40 3.32 -7.63
CA PRO A 67 8.13 2.85 -8.16
C PRO A 67 7.58 3.82 -9.22
N ASP A 68 7.08 3.30 -10.34
CA ASP A 68 6.40 4.10 -11.37
C ASP A 68 5.03 4.60 -10.86
N ILE A 69 4.33 3.76 -10.10
CA ILE A 69 3.02 4.05 -9.54
C ILE A 69 3.01 3.77 -8.04
N VAL A 70 2.57 4.75 -7.24
CA VAL A 70 2.32 4.61 -5.81
C VAL A 70 0.82 4.71 -5.54
N VAL A 71 0.26 3.65 -4.96
CA VAL A 71 -1.14 3.57 -4.54
C VAL A 71 -1.20 3.55 -3.03
N VAL A 72 -1.74 4.61 -2.43
CA VAL A 72 -1.93 4.70 -0.98
C VAL A 72 -3.42 4.68 -0.68
N GLU A 73 -3.86 3.94 0.33
CA GLU A 73 -5.28 3.99 0.69
C GLU A 73 -5.72 5.44 1.03
N GLY A 74 -6.71 5.92 0.30
CA GLY A 74 -7.37 7.19 0.57
C GLY A 74 -8.32 7.07 1.76
N GLN A 75 -8.40 8.10 2.59
CA GLN A 75 -9.27 8.07 3.77
C GLN A 75 -10.71 8.46 3.42
N GLN A 76 -11.68 7.74 4.00
CA GLN A 76 -13.10 8.03 3.82
C GLN A 76 -13.74 8.41 5.15
N ILE A 77 -14.36 9.59 5.20
CA ILE A 77 -15.13 10.05 6.36
C ILE A 77 -16.53 9.45 6.27
N TYR A 78 -16.90 8.68 7.29
CA TYR A 78 -18.26 8.16 7.44
C TYR A 78 -19.04 9.04 8.42
N LYS A 79 -20.19 9.56 8.00
CA LYS A 79 -21.06 10.42 8.86
C LYS A 79 -21.59 9.68 10.10
N THR A 80 -21.64 8.36 10.07
CA THR A 80 -22.22 7.49 11.11
C THR A 80 -21.25 6.41 11.58
N GLY A 81 -19.95 6.57 11.33
CA GLY A 81 -18.93 5.58 11.68
C GLY A 81 -18.45 5.68 13.12
N ALA A 82 -18.01 4.54 13.68
CA ALA A 82 -17.39 4.48 15.01
C ALA A 82 -15.92 4.94 15.05
N ALA A 83 -15.32 5.23 13.89
CA ALA A 83 -13.93 5.68 13.81
C ALA A 83 -13.78 7.10 14.35
N ASN A 84 -12.77 7.33 15.19
CA ASN A 84 -12.48 8.65 15.74
C ASN A 84 -12.06 9.61 14.60
N PRO A 85 -12.70 10.78 14.44
CA PRO A 85 -12.33 11.74 13.40
C PRO A 85 -10.85 12.14 13.43
N GLY A 86 -10.23 12.23 14.61
CA GLY A 86 -8.82 12.53 14.76
C GLY A 86 -7.90 11.46 14.17
N ASP A 87 -8.28 10.18 14.25
CA ASP A 87 -7.53 9.09 13.63
C ASP A 87 -7.66 9.13 12.10
N ILE A 88 -8.85 9.47 11.58
CA ILE A 88 -9.08 9.62 10.14
C ILE A 88 -8.22 10.77 9.58
N LEU A 89 -8.21 11.92 10.26
CA LEU A 89 -7.37 13.06 9.87
C LEU A 89 -5.87 12.71 9.93
N ALA A 90 -5.45 11.99 10.97
CA ALA A 90 -4.07 11.55 11.09
C ALA A 90 -3.67 10.58 9.97
N LEU A 91 -4.53 9.63 9.61
CA LEU A 91 -4.30 8.74 8.46
C LEU A 91 -4.28 9.52 7.15
N ALA A 92 -5.13 10.54 7.01
CA ALA A 92 -5.13 11.40 5.83
C ALA A 92 -3.80 12.16 5.70
N HIS A 93 -3.18 12.55 6.81
CA HIS A 93 -1.82 13.10 6.79
C HIS A 93 -0.77 12.08 6.35
N VAL A 94 -0.88 10.81 6.75
CA VAL A 94 0.01 9.75 6.24
C VAL A 94 -0.13 9.67 4.71
N SER A 95 -1.36 9.49 4.22
CA SER A 95 -1.63 9.34 2.79
C SER A 95 -1.18 10.56 1.99
N ALA A 96 -1.41 11.78 2.48
CA ALA A 96 -0.99 13.01 1.82
C ALA A 96 0.54 13.17 1.79
N ALA A 97 1.23 12.91 2.91
CA ALA A 97 2.68 13.00 2.97
C ALA A 97 3.35 12.03 1.99
N VAL A 98 2.89 10.78 1.96
CA VAL A 98 3.38 9.76 1.02
C VAL A 98 3.06 10.16 -0.41
N ALA A 99 1.83 10.59 -0.70
CA ALA A 99 1.42 11.00 -2.03
C ALA A 99 2.26 12.16 -2.58
N SER A 100 2.41 13.23 -1.81
CA SER A 100 3.21 14.38 -2.22
C SER A 100 4.68 14.02 -2.40
N GLY A 101 5.24 13.22 -1.48
CA GLY A 101 6.64 12.79 -1.57
C GLY A 101 6.91 11.86 -2.76
N ALA A 102 6.02 10.90 -3.02
CA ALA A 102 6.13 10.01 -4.17
C ALA A 102 5.97 10.78 -5.49
N HIS A 103 5.02 11.71 -5.56
CA HIS A 103 4.84 12.54 -6.75
C HIS A 103 6.07 13.41 -7.03
N ALA A 104 6.68 14.00 -5.99
CA ALA A 104 7.92 14.76 -6.12
C ALA A 104 9.11 13.92 -6.64
N ARG A 105 9.05 12.59 -6.51
CA ARG A 105 10.03 11.63 -7.04
C ARG A 105 9.72 11.16 -8.46
N GLY A 106 8.67 11.70 -9.08
CA GLY A 106 8.26 11.36 -10.44
C GLY A 106 7.30 10.18 -10.55
N SER A 107 6.87 9.57 -9.43
CA SER A 107 5.85 8.52 -9.46
C SER A 107 4.47 9.10 -9.78
N PHE A 108 3.67 8.34 -10.52
CA PHE A 108 2.22 8.57 -10.55
C PHE A 108 1.61 8.13 -9.23
N VAL A 109 0.63 8.88 -8.73
CA VAL A 109 0.04 8.62 -7.42
C VAL A 109 -1.47 8.44 -7.52
N ALA A 110 -1.99 7.43 -6.82
CA ALA A 110 -3.42 7.21 -6.65
C ALA A 110 -3.79 7.06 -5.18
N LEU A 111 -4.91 7.69 -4.80
CA LEU A 111 -5.48 7.64 -3.45
C LEU A 111 -6.89 7.03 -3.47
N PRO A 112 -7.06 5.74 -3.86
CA PRO A 112 -8.39 5.14 -3.90
C PRO A 112 -8.98 5.01 -2.49
N PRO A 113 -10.25 5.41 -2.26
CA PRO A 113 -10.93 5.07 -1.00
C PRO A 113 -11.14 3.56 -0.90
N PRO A 114 -11.36 3.00 0.31
CA PRO A 114 -11.49 1.55 0.52
C PRO A 114 -12.50 0.90 -0.43
N ARG A 115 -13.67 1.53 -0.58
CA ARG A 115 -14.74 1.04 -1.46
C ARG A 115 -14.31 0.93 -2.93
N LYS A 116 -13.37 1.76 -3.42
CA LYS A 116 -12.95 1.76 -4.82
C LYS A 116 -12.07 0.57 -5.16
N TRP A 117 -11.18 0.16 -4.25
CA TRP A 117 -10.23 -0.91 -4.52
C TRP A 117 -10.67 -2.27 -3.98
N LYS A 118 -11.38 -2.29 -2.85
CA LYS A 118 -11.87 -3.50 -2.18
C LYS A 118 -13.35 -3.80 -2.43
N GLY A 119 -14.14 -2.81 -2.86
CA GLY A 119 -15.59 -2.95 -2.95
C GLY A 119 -16.26 -3.03 -1.57
N ASN A 120 -17.31 -3.85 -1.46
CA ASN A 120 -18.06 -4.09 -0.22
C ASN A 120 -17.70 -5.44 0.44
N GLU A 121 -16.60 -6.06 0.03
CA GLU A 121 -16.24 -7.42 0.45
C GLU A 121 -15.70 -7.46 1.88
N PRO A 122 -15.99 -8.52 2.66
CA PRO A 122 -15.36 -8.74 3.95
C PRO A 122 -13.83 -8.77 3.85
N LYS A 123 -13.14 -8.33 4.91
CA LYS A 123 -11.66 -8.21 4.89
C LYS A 123 -10.96 -9.54 4.57
N GLY A 124 -11.37 -10.64 5.23
CA GLY A 124 -10.80 -11.96 4.96
C GLY A 124 -10.95 -12.40 3.51
N ILE A 125 -12.12 -12.17 2.90
CA ILE A 125 -12.41 -12.50 1.49
C ILE A 125 -11.54 -11.68 0.54
N ASN A 126 -11.41 -10.37 0.76
CA ASN A 126 -10.55 -9.53 -0.07
C ASN A 126 -9.08 -9.96 -0.01
N GLN A 127 -8.59 -10.31 1.17
CA GLN A 127 -7.22 -10.77 1.36
C GLN A 127 -6.98 -12.15 0.73
N ALA A 128 -7.96 -13.05 0.81
CA ALA A 128 -7.93 -14.33 0.11
C ALA A 128 -7.83 -14.15 -1.41
N ARG A 129 -8.68 -13.30 -2.00
CA ARG A 129 -8.59 -12.96 -3.45
C ARG A 129 -7.26 -12.33 -3.83
N THR A 130 -6.69 -11.53 -2.94
CA THR A 130 -5.34 -10.95 -3.13
C THR A 130 -4.29 -12.04 -3.15
N ALA A 131 -4.32 -12.96 -2.18
CA ALA A 131 -3.41 -14.10 -2.12
C ALA A 131 -3.54 -15.01 -3.35
N GLU A 132 -4.76 -15.31 -3.80
CA GLU A 132 -5.03 -16.08 -5.02
C GLU A 132 -4.43 -15.41 -6.26
N CYS A 133 -4.61 -14.10 -6.40
CA CYS A 133 -4.08 -13.33 -7.53
C CYS A 133 -2.54 -13.30 -7.56
N LEU A 134 -1.88 -13.50 -6.42
CA LEU A 134 -0.43 -13.54 -6.26
C LEU A 134 0.12 -14.96 -6.11
N HIS A 135 -0.74 -15.98 -6.21
CA HIS A 135 -0.38 -17.38 -5.98
C HIS A 135 0.28 -17.64 -4.61
N ILE A 136 -0.15 -16.91 -3.58
CA ILE A 136 0.34 -17.04 -2.21
C ILE A 136 -0.51 -18.07 -1.47
N PRO A 137 0.06 -19.18 -0.98
CA PRO A 137 -0.66 -20.15 -0.16
C PRO A 137 -1.18 -19.53 1.15
N TYR A 138 -2.45 -19.76 1.45
CA TYR A 138 -3.10 -19.20 2.62
C TYR A 138 -4.13 -20.15 3.24
N VAL A 139 -4.46 -19.91 4.50
CA VAL A 139 -5.58 -20.58 5.18
C VAL A 139 -6.54 -19.56 5.79
N PHE A 140 -7.82 -19.90 5.79
CA PHE A 140 -8.81 -19.18 6.58
C PHE A 140 -8.74 -19.64 8.03
N SER A 141 -8.66 -18.67 8.93
CA SER A 141 -8.96 -18.93 10.34
C SER A 141 -10.48 -19.03 10.53
N ARG A 142 -11.21 -18.08 9.91
CA ARG A 142 -12.68 -17.98 9.71
C ARG A 142 -12.93 -16.98 8.56
N PRO A 143 -14.12 -16.93 7.92
CA PRO A 143 -14.39 -16.03 6.78
C PRO A 143 -14.26 -14.53 7.09
N ASP A 144 -14.52 -14.15 8.34
CA ASP A 144 -14.44 -12.79 8.88
C ASP A 144 -13.04 -12.41 9.39
N ILE A 145 -12.16 -13.41 9.57
CA ILE A 145 -10.80 -13.21 10.08
C ILE A 145 -9.84 -13.05 8.88
N PRO A 146 -8.84 -12.15 8.98
CA PRO A 146 -7.73 -12.10 8.05
C PRO A 146 -7.14 -13.48 7.75
N ILE A 147 -6.72 -13.68 6.51
CA ILE A 147 -6.04 -14.90 6.12
C ILE A 147 -4.73 -15.05 6.89
N ARG A 148 -4.26 -16.29 7.04
CA ARG A 148 -2.89 -16.57 7.42
C ARG A 148 -2.13 -17.06 6.20
N VAL A 149 -1.11 -16.32 5.80
CA VAL A 149 -0.16 -16.74 4.76
C VAL A 149 0.68 -17.89 5.33
N THR A 150 0.70 -19.04 4.65
CA THR A 150 1.48 -20.21 5.06
C THR A 150 2.88 -20.19 4.47
N GLU A 151 3.02 -19.62 3.28
CA GLU A 151 4.28 -19.52 2.56
C GLU A 151 4.30 -18.25 1.72
N TRP A 152 5.44 -17.55 1.70
CA TRP A 152 5.65 -16.39 0.84
C TRP A 152 6.38 -16.83 -0.44
N PRO A 153 6.14 -16.20 -1.60
CA PRO A 153 6.87 -16.51 -2.82
C PRO A 153 8.38 -16.44 -2.59
N PRO A 154 9.19 -17.42 -3.07
CA PRO A 154 10.63 -17.43 -2.85
C PRO A 154 11.36 -16.20 -3.39
N SER A 155 10.83 -15.57 -4.46
CA SER A 155 11.35 -14.33 -5.04
C SER A 155 11.01 -13.07 -4.25
N CYS A 156 10.05 -13.13 -3.32
CA CYS A 156 9.62 -11.97 -2.56
C CYS A 156 10.62 -11.63 -1.44
N LYS A 157 11.30 -10.49 -1.58
CA LYS A 157 12.08 -9.90 -0.49
C LYS A 157 11.15 -9.50 0.66
N ARG A 158 11.55 -9.84 1.89
CA ARG A 158 10.75 -9.57 3.09
C ARG A 158 11.61 -9.56 4.35
N PRO A 159 11.15 -8.92 5.44
CA PRO A 159 11.78 -9.04 6.75
C PRO A 159 11.91 -10.50 7.18
N ARG A 160 13.06 -10.85 7.76
CA ARG A 160 13.34 -12.20 8.28
C ARG A 160 12.27 -12.67 9.28
N LYS A 161 11.70 -11.73 10.05
CA LYS A 161 10.60 -11.99 10.99
C LYS A 161 9.44 -11.04 10.67
N LEU A 162 8.44 -11.55 9.98
CA LEU A 162 7.16 -10.86 9.78
C LEU A 162 6.15 -11.34 10.84
N PRO A 163 5.72 -10.50 11.80
CA PRO A 163 4.75 -10.91 12.80
C PRO A 163 3.41 -11.29 12.18
N SER A 164 2.86 -12.45 12.56
CA SER A 164 1.60 -12.98 11.99
C SER A 164 0.42 -11.99 12.10
N LYS A 165 0.35 -11.22 13.20
CA LYS A 165 -0.67 -10.19 13.41
C LYS A 165 -0.64 -9.05 12.39
N HIS A 166 0.48 -8.88 11.69
CA HIS A 166 0.70 -7.80 10.73
C HIS A 166 0.63 -8.24 9.26
N VAL A 167 0.34 -9.52 9.01
CA VAL A 167 0.14 -10.03 7.65
C VAL A 167 -1.04 -9.34 6.98
N LYS A 168 -2.06 -8.92 7.75
CA LYS A 168 -3.25 -8.25 7.22
C LYS A 168 -2.91 -6.89 6.58
N GLU A 169 -1.99 -6.11 7.15
CA GLU A 169 -1.56 -4.83 6.58
C GLU A 169 -0.76 -5.05 5.28
N ILE A 170 0.09 -6.08 5.24
CA ILE A 170 0.80 -6.47 4.00
C ILE A 170 -0.18 -6.89 2.90
N MET A 171 -1.18 -7.71 3.24
CA MET A 171 -2.14 -8.19 2.25
C MET A 171 -3.04 -7.06 1.72
N ASP A 172 -3.40 -6.07 2.56
CA ASP A 172 -4.13 -4.90 2.09
C ASP A 172 -3.26 -4.02 1.17
N ALA A 173 -1.98 -3.82 1.52
CA ALA A 173 -1.00 -3.14 0.67
C ALA A 173 -0.81 -3.85 -0.68
N ALA A 174 -0.69 -5.18 -0.67
CA ALA A 174 -0.59 -5.98 -1.89
C ALA A 174 -1.87 -5.88 -2.75
N GLY A 175 -3.05 -5.86 -2.13
CA GLY A 175 -4.32 -5.64 -2.81
C GLY A 175 -4.40 -4.28 -3.50
N LEU A 176 -3.89 -3.22 -2.84
CA LEU A 176 -3.75 -1.89 -3.44
C LEU A 176 -2.80 -1.89 -4.64
N ALA A 177 -1.66 -2.59 -4.55
CA ALA A 177 -0.73 -2.72 -5.67
C ALA A 177 -1.36 -3.45 -6.88
N ILE A 178 -2.13 -4.52 -6.64
CA ILE A 178 -2.88 -5.24 -7.69
C ILE A 178 -3.94 -4.32 -8.31
N TRP A 179 -4.64 -3.53 -7.51
CA TRP A 179 -5.59 -2.55 -8.02
C TRP A 179 -4.89 -1.51 -8.89
N GLY A 180 -3.76 -0.96 -8.42
CA GLY A 180 -2.92 -0.05 -9.19
C GLY A 180 -2.49 -0.63 -10.53
N TRP A 181 -2.10 -1.91 -10.54
CA TRP A 181 -1.77 -2.62 -11.77
C TRP A 181 -2.91 -2.67 -12.76
N ARG A 182 -4.14 -2.94 -12.29
CA ARG A 182 -5.33 -2.99 -13.14
C ARG A 182 -5.67 -1.61 -13.69
N GLU A 183 -5.54 -0.57 -12.87
CA GLU A 183 -5.90 0.81 -13.21
C GLU A 183 -4.74 1.61 -13.84
N ARG A 184 -3.56 1.03 -14.03
CA ARG A 184 -2.34 1.74 -14.43
C ARG A 184 -2.51 2.67 -15.63
N LYS A 185 -3.21 2.23 -16.68
CA LYS A 185 -3.47 3.06 -17.87
C LYS A 185 -4.25 4.32 -17.51
N ARG A 186 -5.26 4.18 -16.65
CA ARG A 186 -6.06 5.30 -16.17
C ARG A 186 -5.24 6.20 -15.24
N ILE A 187 -4.50 5.63 -14.30
CA ILE A 187 -3.65 6.40 -13.37
C ILE A 187 -2.63 7.26 -14.14
N CYS A 188 -1.95 6.68 -15.14
CA CYS A 188 -1.00 7.41 -15.98
C CYS A 188 -1.68 8.48 -16.85
N SER A 189 -2.92 8.25 -17.30
CA SER A 189 -3.66 9.21 -18.15
C SER A 189 -4.27 10.36 -17.35
N ASP A 190 -4.91 10.06 -16.22
CA ASP A 190 -5.48 11.03 -15.28
C ASP A 190 -4.35 11.86 -14.61
N GLY A 191 -3.14 11.29 -14.54
CA GLY A 191 -1.92 11.93 -14.07
C GLY A 191 -1.49 13.15 -14.87
N GLY A 192 -2.00 13.33 -16.10
CA GLY A 192 -2.24 14.64 -16.77
C GLY A 192 -1.09 15.63 -16.96
N LEU A 193 0.10 15.36 -16.43
CA LEU A 193 1.36 15.94 -16.82
C LEU A 193 2.07 14.83 -17.60
N ALA A 194 2.07 15.00 -18.93
CA ALA A 194 2.95 14.24 -19.80
C ALA A 194 4.38 14.36 -19.26
N CYS A 195 4.82 13.39 -18.48
CA CYS A 195 6.23 13.22 -18.17
C CYS A 195 6.88 12.63 -19.42
N SER A 196 7.05 13.48 -20.44
CA SER A 196 7.99 13.30 -21.53
C SER A 196 9.43 13.59 -21.09
N LEU A 197 9.75 13.31 -19.83
CA LEU A 197 11.10 13.22 -19.28
C LEU A 197 11.26 11.75 -18.89
N ARG A 198 11.55 10.85 -19.84
CA ARG A 198 12.89 10.51 -20.37
C ARG A 198 13.89 10.07 -19.29
N PRO A 199 14.90 9.30 -19.71
CA PRO A 199 15.43 8.12 -19.05
C PRO A 199 16.35 8.45 -17.86
N VAL A 200 16.63 7.43 -17.06
CA VAL A 200 17.92 7.27 -16.40
C VAL A 200 18.59 6.04 -17.00
#